data_AF-A0A081DBR2-F1
#
_entry.id   AF-A0A081DBR2-F1
#
_cell.length_a   1.000
_cell.length_b   1.000
_cell.length_c   1.000
_cell.angle_alpha   90.00
_cell.angle_beta   90.00
_cell.angle_gamma   90.00
#
_symmetry.space_group_name_H-M   'P 1'
#
loop_
_entity.id
_entity.type
_entity.pdbx_description
1 polymer ?
#
loop_
_entity_poly.entity_id
_entity_poly.type
_entity_poly.pdbx_seq_one_letter_code
_entity_poly.pdbx_strand_id
1 'polypeptide(L)'
;MKNLKYIIMLIALTMVNCAFAKAETKNSSCIETLVTDWTGTWDTSFGQVILNQKNQYVVGTYRELGAIRSLTTMGTAFYGEFDNNGRVGYFKWIKSGNSFTGTWGGWTASHEQGAWNGTKTTDAAQNYIQGKWTTRYGELDFINSKTGIMVAHYGNNGGMVWGGKMNHTTRIFTGKYRRKLGAVNETCSFIFKNTTFQGKFNNRAYGSWDGQRKIVNISTAAAASSTVGNSSNIIKFKITLNSFKCHNADNVRNRERGRVQILFGLNNSNSYSNPIDQSHYSSITSNGWYFFYKASGNQNYVEGQNRQVNNFVSHEFSNLKFRNAAIQFYFAEAVGVQMISEVKDINLPQIIDFLTGNTEASDYPLVPGHNGRRRITNTQDSFWLETIGGKRYARGYADVKDKNRGKIHFGYHYTIELVD
;
A
#
# COMPACT_ATOMS: atom_id res chain seq x y z
N MET A 1 -22.39 65.66 -45.79
CA MET A 1 -21.33 65.20 -44.85
C MET A 1 -21.76 64.12 -43.83
N LYS A 2 -22.99 63.58 -43.84
CA LYS A 2 -23.41 62.52 -42.90
C LYS A 2 -23.16 61.08 -43.40
N ASN A 3 -22.92 60.87 -44.70
CA ASN A 3 -22.77 59.53 -45.29
C ASN A 3 -21.32 59.02 -45.40
N LEU A 4 -20.31 59.87 -45.18
CA LEU A 4 -18.89 59.46 -45.25
C LEU A 4 -18.42 58.75 -43.96
N LYS A 5 -19.05 59.05 -42.82
CA LYS A 5 -18.73 58.41 -41.53
C LYS A 5 -19.18 56.94 -41.46
N TYR A 6 -20.30 56.60 -42.11
CA TYR A 6 -20.81 55.22 -42.14
C TYR A 6 -20.00 54.29 -43.03
N ILE A 7 -19.43 54.81 -44.13
CA ILE A 7 -18.60 54.03 -45.05
C ILE A 7 -17.23 53.69 -44.42
N ILE A 8 -16.63 54.62 -43.68
CA ILE A 8 -15.35 54.39 -42.99
C ILE A 8 -15.51 53.40 -41.83
N MET A 9 -16.65 53.43 -41.12
CA MET A 9 -16.93 52.50 -40.02
C MET A 9 -17.22 51.07 -40.50
N LEU A 10 -17.80 50.90 -41.70
CA LEU A 10 -18.06 49.57 -42.31
C LEU A 10 -16.78 48.92 -42.86
N ILE A 11 -15.83 49.72 -43.36
CA ILE A 11 -14.51 49.25 -43.83
C ILE A 11 -13.62 48.85 -42.65
N ALA A 12 -13.68 49.56 -41.52
CA ALA A 12 -12.97 49.18 -40.31
C ALA A 12 -13.51 47.87 -39.68
N LEU A 13 -14.84 47.65 -39.74
CA LEU A 13 -15.46 46.43 -39.21
C LEU A 13 -15.19 45.19 -40.07
N THR A 14 -14.94 45.36 -41.37
CA THR A 14 -14.55 44.26 -42.28
C THR A 14 -13.05 43.94 -42.17
N MET A 15 -12.17 44.92 -41.94
CA MET A 15 -10.74 44.63 -41.71
C MET A 15 -10.43 43.98 -40.36
N VAL A 16 -11.27 44.18 -39.33
CA VAL A 16 -11.12 43.46 -38.04
C VAL A 16 -11.53 41.98 -38.17
N ASN A 17 -12.47 41.63 -39.06
CA ASN A 17 -12.85 40.23 -39.29
C ASN A 17 -11.82 39.45 -40.15
N CYS A 18 -11.05 40.12 -41.02
CA CYS A 18 -9.99 39.46 -41.78
C CYS A 18 -8.71 39.20 -40.94
N ALA A 19 -8.50 39.95 -39.85
CA ALA A 19 -7.36 39.75 -38.95
C ALA A 19 -7.58 38.64 -37.90
N PHE A 20 -8.84 38.25 -37.63
CA PHE A 20 -9.17 37.14 -36.72
C PHE A 20 -9.42 35.79 -37.40
N ALA A 21 -9.43 35.74 -38.74
CA ALA A 21 -9.59 34.50 -39.50
C ALA A 21 -8.26 33.84 -39.94
N LYS A 22 -7.12 34.34 -39.46
CA LYS A 22 -5.79 33.72 -39.66
C LYS A 22 -5.10 33.34 -38.34
N ALA A 23 -5.89 33.05 -37.32
CA ALA A 23 -5.54 31.98 -36.40
C ALA A 23 -6.04 30.67 -37.05
N GLU A 24 -5.34 30.23 -38.09
CA GLU A 24 -5.41 28.82 -38.48
C GLU A 24 -5.02 28.04 -37.23
N THR A 25 -6.05 27.45 -36.63
CA THR A 25 -5.93 26.37 -35.70
C THR A 25 -4.91 25.42 -36.26
N LYS A 26 -3.72 25.41 -35.65
CA LYS A 26 -2.82 24.28 -35.68
C LYS A 26 -3.47 23.15 -34.90
N ASN A 27 -4.66 22.71 -35.36
CA ASN A 27 -5.13 21.36 -35.20
C ASN A 27 -4.25 20.48 -36.11
N SER A 28 -2.96 20.44 -35.78
CA SER A 28 -2.26 19.17 -35.86
C SER A 28 -2.96 18.30 -34.81
N SER A 29 -4.11 17.73 -35.19
CA SER A 29 -4.43 16.39 -34.75
C SER A 29 -3.32 15.53 -35.34
N CYS A 30 -2.16 15.55 -34.67
CA CYS A 30 -1.42 14.33 -34.55
C CYS A 30 -2.48 13.36 -34.02
N ILE A 31 -2.87 12.41 -34.85
CA ILE A 31 -3.50 11.21 -34.35
C ILE A 31 -2.50 10.75 -33.30
N GLU A 32 -2.77 11.05 -32.02
CA GLU A 32 -2.02 10.48 -30.92
C GLU A 32 -2.23 9.00 -31.11
N THR A 33 -1.26 8.35 -31.74
CA THR A 33 -1.28 6.91 -31.96
C THR A 33 -1.50 6.32 -30.58
N LEU A 34 -2.70 5.80 -30.34
CA LEU A 34 -3.10 5.31 -29.02
C LEU A 34 -2.06 4.27 -28.60
N VAL A 35 -1.20 4.66 -27.67
CA VAL A 35 -0.14 3.79 -27.17
C VAL A 35 -0.83 2.70 -26.38
N THR A 36 -0.54 1.45 -26.73
CA THR A 36 -1.11 0.31 -26.01
C THR A 36 -0.65 0.35 -24.55
N ASP A 37 -1.55 0.09 -23.61
CA ASP A 37 -1.21 0.07 -22.19
C ASP A 37 -0.32 -1.14 -21.84
N TRP A 38 0.88 -0.88 -21.35
CA TRP A 38 1.85 -1.86 -20.89
C TRP A 38 1.75 -2.16 -19.39
N THR A 39 0.89 -1.46 -18.64
CA THR A 39 0.80 -1.59 -17.18
C THR A 39 0.43 -3.01 -16.74
N GLY A 40 1.10 -3.49 -15.70
CA GLY A 40 0.84 -4.77 -15.05
C GLY A 40 2.07 -5.66 -14.96
N THR A 41 1.83 -6.89 -14.53
CA THR A 41 2.87 -7.92 -14.36
C THR A 41 2.94 -8.84 -15.58
N TRP A 42 4.16 -9.10 -16.02
CA TRP A 42 4.48 -9.91 -17.19
C TRP A 42 5.46 -11.01 -16.79
N ASP A 43 5.13 -12.26 -17.09
CA ASP A 43 6.09 -13.35 -17.03
C ASP A 43 6.84 -13.42 -18.36
N THR A 44 8.17 -13.44 -18.33
CA THR A 44 9.00 -13.32 -19.54
C THR A 44 10.06 -14.42 -19.60
N SER A 45 10.63 -14.64 -20.78
CA SER A 45 11.75 -15.60 -20.97
C SER A 45 12.97 -15.28 -20.11
N PHE A 46 13.09 -14.05 -19.62
CA PHE A 46 14.15 -13.63 -18.71
C PHE A 46 13.66 -13.42 -17.28
N GLY A 47 12.43 -13.81 -16.94
CA GLY A 47 11.78 -13.70 -15.64
C GLY A 47 10.83 -12.50 -15.51
N GLN A 48 10.21 -12.37 -14.35
CA GLN A 48 9.10 -11.44 -14.15
C GLN A 48 9.49 -9.96 -14.35
N VAL A 49 8.60 -9.23 -15.01
CA VAL A 49 8.66 -7.79 -15.24
C VAL A 49 7.38 -7.14 -14.70
N ILE A 50 7.52 -6.02 -13.99
CA ILE A 50 6.38 -5.23 -13.49
C ILE A 50 6.46 -3.85 -14.12
N LEU A 51 5.45 -3.44 -14.89
CA LEU A 51 5.45 -2.18 -15.61
C LEU A 51 4.35 -1.24 -15.10
N ASN A 52 4.64 0.05 -15.13
CA ASN A 52 3.65 1.12 -15.01
C ASN A 52 3.86 2.12 -16.14
N GLN A 53 2.75 2.45 -16.77
CA GLN A 53 2.69 3.39 -17.86
C GLN A 53 2.00 4.68 -17.44
N LYS A 54 2.65 5.80 -17.77
CA LYS A 54 2.05 7.14 -17.73
C LYS A 54 2.19 7.76 -19.10
N ASN A 55 1.07 7.94 -19.79
CA ASN A 55 1.03 8.35 -21.21
C ASN A 55 1.86 7.37 -22.07
N GLN A 56 2.79 7.88 -22.88
CA GLN A 56 3.72 7.07 -23.69
C GLN A 56 4.99 6.62 -22.94
N TYR A 57 5.09 6.90 -21.64
CA TYR A 57 6.28 6.59 -20.85
C TYR A 57 6.04 5.35 -20.01
N VAL A 58 6.96 4.40 -20.05
CA VAL A 58 6.88 3.16 -19.29
C VAL A 58 8.11 3.04 -18.40
N VAL A 59 7.89 2.73 -17.12
CA VAL A 59 8.93 2.32 -16.18
C VAL A 59 8.57 0.97 -15.59
N GLY A 60 9.55 0.24 -15.10
CA GLY A 60 9.26 -1.02 -14.45
C GLY A 60 10.43 -1.63 -13.72
N THR A 61 10.16 -2.73 -13.03
CA THR A 61 11.20 -3.58 -12.43
C THR A 61 11.34 -4.86 -13.24
N TYR A 62 12.54 -5.43 -13.24
CA TYR A 62 12.89 -6.66 -13.93
C TYR A 62 13.61 -7.59 -12.95
N ARG A 63 12.96 -8.71 -12.62
CA ARG A 63 13.41 -9.69 -11.63
C ARG A 63 13.88 -9.00 -10.33
N GLU A 64 14.97 -9.51 -9.78
CA GLU A 64 15.74 -8.96 -8.68
C GLU A 64 17.01 -8.25 -9.17
N LEU A 65 17.07 -7.99 -10.48
CA LEU A 65 18.29 -7.59 -11.20
C LEU A 65 18.33 -6.10 -11.52
N GLY A 66 17.20 -5.48 -11.84
CA GLY A 66 17.19 -4.05 -12.11
C GLY A 66 15.88 -3.49 -12.66
N ALA A 67 16.01 -2.40 -13.39
CA ALA A 67 14.90 -1.53 -13.79
C ALA A 67 14.72 -1.49 -15.32
N ILE A 68 13.49 -1.27 -15.75
CA ILE A 68 13.10 -1.03 -17.15
C ILE A 68 12.66 0.43 -17.30
N ARG A 69 13.01 1.06 -18.42
CA ARG A 69 12.61 2.44 -18.74
C ARG A 69 12.44 2.63 -20.24
N SER A 70 11.41 3.39 -20.63
CA SER A 70 11.14 3.63 -22.04
C SER A 70 12.07 4.65 -22.68
N LEU A 71 12.50 4.33 -23.90
CA LEU A 71 13.05 5.28 -24.86
C LEU A 71 11.93 5.80 -25.75
N THR A 72 11.06 4.92 -26.23
CA THR A 72 9.93 5.27 -27.09
C THR A 72 8.85 4.19 -27.01
N THR A 73 7.59 4.59 -27.05
CA THR A 73 6.45 3.69 -27.28
C THR A 73 5.60 4.24 -28.42
N MET A 74 5.20 3.36 -29.34
CA MET A 74 4.42 3.74 -30.52
C MET A 74 3.47 2.60 -30.87
N GLY A 75 2.16 2.82 -30.73
CA GLY A 75 1.15 1.78 -30.96
C GLY A 75 1.39 0.56 -30.05
N THR A 76 1.73 -0.58 -30.64
CA THR A 76 2.05 -1.83 -29.94
C THR A 76 3.54 -2.01 -29.67
N ALA A 77 4.42 -1.14 -30.17
CA ALA A 77 5.86 -1.26 -30.02
C ALA A 77 6.37 -0.51 -28.78
N PHE A 78 7.28 -1.15 -28.06
CA PHE A 78 7.95 -0.61 -26.88
C PHE A 78 9.47 -0.80 -27.01
N TYR A 79 10.17 0.32 -27.15
CA TYR A 79 11.62 0.38 -27.16
C TYR A 79 12.11 0.93 -25.82
N GLY A 80 13.03 0.23 -25.20
CA GLY A 80 13.46 0.58 -23.85
C GLY A 80 14.87 0.16 -23.52
N GLU A 81 15.28 0.60 -22.34
CA GLU A 81 16.50 0.19 -21.68
C GLU A 81 16.14 -0.66 -20.47
N PHE A 82 16.98 -1.66 -20.21
CA PHE A 82 16.98 -2.37 -18.93
C PHE A 82 18.33 -2.18 -18.23
N ASP A 83 18.29 -2.13 -16.92
CA ASP A 83 19.47 -2.21 -16.07
C ASP A 83 19.59 -3.62 -15.50
N ASN A 84 20.79 -4.18 -15.53
CA ASN A 84 21.13 -5.43 -14.86
C ASN A 84 22.40 -5.19 -14.05
N ASN A 85 22.24 -5.01 -12.74
CA ASN A 85 23.33 -4.71 -11.81
C ASN A 85 24.22 -3.53 -12.27
N GLY A 86 23.60 -2.44 -12.73
CA GLY A 86 24.28 -1.22 -13.17
C GLY A 86 24.73 -1.22 -14.63
N ARG A 87 24.61 -2.35 -15.34
CA ARG A 87 24.90 -2.43 -16.77
C ARG A 87 23.61 -2.21 -17.58
N VAL A 88 23.67 -1.29 -18.53
CA VAL A 88 22.52 -0.95 -19.38
C VAL A 88 22.51 -1.81 -20.63
N GLY A 89 21.36 -2.41 -20.93
CA GLY A 89 21.06 -3.05 -22.21
C GLY A 89 19.79 -2.48 -22.82
N TYR A 90 19.49 -2.89 -24.05
CA TYR A 90 18.40 -2.36 -24.86
C TYR A 90 17.42 -3.46 -25.24
N PHE A 91 16.14 -3.14 -25.45
CA PHE A 91 15.15 -4.12 -25.88
C PHE A 91 14.07 -3.49 -26.75
N LYS A 92 13.43 -4.35 -27.55
CA LYS A 92 12.28 -4.02 -28.38
C LYS A 92 11.21 -5.09 -28.16
N TRP A 93 10.02 -4.67 -27.73
CA TRP A 93 8.86 -5.53 -27.59
C TRP A 93 7.72 -5.07 -28.49
N ILE A 94 6.92 -6.02 -28.95
CA ILE A 94 5.72 -5.81 -29.77
C ILE A 94 4.58 -6.55 -29.10
N LYS A 95 3.60 -5.80 -28.58
CA LYS A 95 2.47 -6.36 -27.85
C LYS A 95 1.40 -6.94 -28.79
N SER A 96 0.85 -8.07 -28.39
CA SER A 96 -0.32 -8.74 -28.98
C SER A 96 -1.25 -9.22 -27.87
N GLY A 97 -2.32 -8.48 -27.60
CA GLY A 97 -3.27 -8.78 -26.52
C GLY A 97 -2.59 -8.84 -25.14
N ASN A 98 -2.71 -9.98 -24.45
CA ASN A 98 -2.04 -10.25 -23.17
C ASN A 98 -0.66 -10.91 -23.33
N SER A 99 -0.03 -10.77 -24.49
CA SER A 99 1.32 -11.28 -24.74
C SER A 99 2.15 -10.24 -25.48
N PHE A 100 3.47 -10.42 -25.53
CA PHE A 100 4.35 -9.70 -26.43
C PHE A 100 5.46 -10.61 -26.95
N THR A 101 5.88 -10.35 -28.17
CA THR A 101 7.13 -10.88 -28.73
C THR A 101 8.18 -9.79 -28.72
N GLY A 102 9.45 -10.17 -28.65
CA GLY A 102 10.48 -9.15 -28.63
C GLY A 102 11.89 -9.69 -28.63
N THR A 103 12.82 -8.75 -28.58
CA THR A 103 14.24 -9.01 -28.61
C THR A 103 14.97 -8.13 -27.62
N TRP A 104 16.09 -8.61 -27.10
CA TRP A 104 17.05 -7.80 -26.37
C TRP A 104 18.27 -7.54 -27.25
N GLY A 105 18.80 -6.33 -27.20
CA GLY A 105 19.89 -5.83 -28.05
C GLY A 105 21.28 -6.09 -27.55
N GLY A 106 21.43 -6.91 -26.51
CA GLY A 106 22.70 -6.97 -25.82
C GLY A 106 22.92 -5.79 -24.89
N TRP A 107 24.21 -5.51 -24.75
CA TRP A 107 24.75 -4.32 -24.09
C TRP A 107 25.01 -3.18 -25.10
N THR A 108 24.52 -3.32 -26.33
CA THR A 108 24.59 -2.34 -27.40
C THR A 108 23.18 -1.97 -27.85
N ALA A 109 23.02 -0.84 -28.53
CA ALA A 109 21.71 -0.39 -29.03
C ALA A 109 21.20 -1.17 -30.25
N SER A 110 21.68 -2.40 -30.48
CA SER A 110 21.39 -3.18 -31.69
C SER A 110 20.01 -3.84 -31.69
N HIS A 111 19.35 -3.96 -30.54
CA HIS A 111 18.02 -4.57 -30.37
C HIS A 111 17.84 -6.00 -30.92
N GLU A 112 18.91 -6.75 -31.26
CA GLU A 112 18.80 -7.98 -32.09
C GLU A 112 19.59 -9.22 -31.57
N GLN A 113 19.99 -9.28 -30.30
CA GLN A 113 20.83 -10.39 -29.80
C GLN A 113 20.08 -11.67 -29.41
N GLY A 114 18.82 -11.58 -28.97
CA GLY A 114 18.06 -12.79 -28.60
C GLY A 114 16.61 -12.51 -28.26
N ALA A 115 15.79 -13.56 -28.24
CA ALA A 115 14.35 -13.44 -28.01
C ALA A 115 14.03 -13.08 -26.55
N TRP A 116 13.23 -12.04 -26.36
CA TRP A 116 12.64 -11.63 -25.09
C TRP A 116 11.13 -11.53 -25.26
N ASN A 117 10.43 -12.61 -24.91
CA ASN A 117 8.99 -12.72 -25.04
C ASN A 117 8.34 -12.71 -23.66
N GLY A 118 7.05 -12.35 -23.57
CA GLY A 118 6.33 -12.40 -22.30
C GLY A 118 4.82 -12.48 -22.43
N THR A 119 4.18 -12.92 -21.35
CA THR A 119 2.73 -13.04 -21.21
C THR A 119 2.28 -12.35 -19.94
N LYS A 120 1.20 -11.58 -20.03
CA LYS A 120 0.59 -10.89 -18.89
C LYS A 120 0.06 -11.94 -17.92
N THR A 121 0.36 -11.75 -16.65
CA THR A 121 -0.08 -12.65 -15.58
C THR A 121 -0.81 -11.84 -14.51
N THR A 122 -1.42 -12.54 -13.55
CA THR A 122 -2.02 -11.89 -12.38
C THR A 122 -0.96 -11.03 -11.69
N ASP A 123 -1.34 -9.82 -11.28
CA ASP A 123 -0.38 -8.91 -10.67
C ASP A 123 0.26 -9.56 -9.46
N ALA A 124 1.59 -9.63 -9.49
CA ALA A 124 2.33 -10.30 -8.44
C ALA A 124 2.07 -9.57 -7.12
N ALA A 125 1.74 -10.29 -6.06
CA ALA A 125 1.61 -9.68 -4.74
C ALA A 125 3.03 -9.44 -4.20
N GLN A 126 3.60 -8.26 -4.48
CA GLN A 126 4.97 -7.91 -4.11
C GLN A 126 4.95 -6.68 -3.20
N ASN A 127 6.01 -6.46 -2.42
CA ASN A 127 6.07 -5.42 -1.40
C ASN A 127 6.03 -4.04 -2.05
N TYR A 128 4.86 -3.44 -2.25
CA TYR A 128 4.77 -2.17 -2.96
C TYR A 128 4.77 -0.98 -2.00
N ILE A 129 5.81 -0.16 -2.03
CA ILE A 129 5.63 1.28 -1.96
C ILE A 129 5.01 1.67 -3.31
N GLN A 130 3.70 1.43 -3.44
CA GLN A 130 2.91 1.91 -4.58
C GLN A 130 2.32 3.25 -4.19
N GLY A 131 2.35 4.21 -5.09
CA GLY A 131 1.53 5.39 -4.92
C GLY A 131 2.13 6.61 -5.54
N LYS A 132 1.25 7.59 -5.69
CA LYS A 132 1.61 8.93 -6.13
C LYS A 132 2.08 9.72 -4.93
N TRP A 133 3.14 10.47 -5.11
CA TRP A 133 3.74 11.33 -4.09
C TRP A 133 3.85 12.72 -4.66
N THR A 134 3.28 13.68 -3.93
CA THR A 134 3.39 15.09 -4.26
C THR A 134 4.73 15.60 -3.76
N THR A 135 5.53 16.19 -4.64
CA THR A 135 6.75 16.93 -4.30
C THR A 135 6.63 18.37 -4.78
N ARG A 136 7.53 19.25 -4.32
CA ARG A 136 7.62 20.62 -4.85
C ARG A 136 7.97 20.70 -6.34
N TYR A 137 8.41 19.60 -6.95
CA TYR A 137 8.79 19.55 -8.36
C TYR A 137 7.84 18.73 -9.23
N GLY A 138 6.72 18.27 -8.66
CA GLY A 138 5.73 17.45 -9.34
C GLY A 138 5.48 16.11 -8.67
N GLU A 139 4.65 15.30 -9.31
CA GLU A 139 4.27 13.99 -8.79
C GLU A 139 5.33 12.93 -9.12
N LEU A 140 5.60 12.05 -8.14
CA LEU A 140 6.34 10.80 -8.31
C LEU A 140 5.39 9.62 -8.15
N ASP A 141 5.38 8.68 -9.09
CA ASP A 141 4.58 7.46 -9.00
C ASP A 141 5.51 6.25 -8.84
N PHE A 142 5.76 5.85 -7.59
CA PHE A 142 6.75 4.83 -7.26
C PHE A 142 6.18 3.42 -7.43
N ILE A 143 7.07 2.52 -7.85
CA ILE A 143 6.91 1.07 -7.80
C ILE A 143 8.22 0.48 -7.33
N ASN A 144 8.13 -0.59 -6.54
CA ASN A 144 9.30 -1.38 -6.18
C ASN A 144 9.05 -2.88 -6.26
N SER A 145 10.13 -3.63 -6.45
CA SER A 145 10.12 -5.09 -6.40
C SER A 145 10.22 -5.60 -4.96
N LYS A 146 9.94 -6.90 -4.73
CA LYS A 146 10.19 -7.57 -3.43
C LYS A 146 11.63 -7.46 -2.94
N THR A 147 12.58 -7.32 -3.86
CA THR A 147 14.00 -7.16 -3.55
C THR A 147 14.45 -5.72 -3.40
N GLY A 148 13.50 -4.79 -3.41
CA GLY A 148 13.74 -3.38 -3.15
C GLY A 148 14.15 -2.57 -4.38
N ILE A 149 14.24 -3.13 -5.58
CA ILE A 149 14.48 -2.31 -6.78
C ILE A 149 13.35 -1.31 -6.90
N MET A 150 13.65 -0.01 -6.93
CA MET A 150 12.63 1.04 -7.07
C MET A 150 12.74 1.76 -8.41
N VAL A 151 11.58 2.06 -8.98
CA VAL A 151 11.40 2.94 -10.12
C VAL A 151 10.27 3.91 -9.87
N ALA A 152 10.23 5.03 -10.60
CA ALA A 152 9.08 5.91 -10.60
C ALA A 152 8.94 6.69 -11.90
N HIS A 153 7.70 7.06 -12.24
CA HIS A 153 7.46 8.21 -13.11
C HIS A 153 7.67 9.50 -12.33
N TYR A 154 8.19 10.53 -12.99
CA TYR A 154 8.39 11.87 -12.43
C TYR A 154 7.83 12.94 -13.37
N GLY A 155 6.85 13.70 -12.88
CA GLY A 155 6.16 14.73 -13.66
C GLY A 155 5.38 14.15 -14.85
N ASN A 156 5.12 14.99 -15.87
CA ASN A 156 4.32 14.63 -17.04
C ASN A 156 5.15 14.50 -18.34
N ASN A 157 6.43 14.86 -18.29
CA ASN A 157 7.30 14.97 -19.48
C ASN A 157 8.25 13.76 -19.64
N GLY A 158 7.85 12.59 -19.16
CA GLY A 158 8.68 11.38 -19.21
C GLY A 158 9.89 11.39 -18.28
N GLY A 159 9.84 12.19 -17.22
CA GLY A 159 10.82 12.10 -16.13
C GLY A 159 10.69 10.73 -15.46
N MET A 160 11.82 10.19 -15.00
CA MET A 160 11.86 8.85 -14.41
C MET A 160 12.89 8.80 -13.29
N VAL A 161 12.64 7.94 -12.31
CA VAL A 161 13.57 7.51 -11.26
C VAL A 161 13.80 6.02 -11.43
N TRP A 162 15.03 5.56 -11.26
CA TRP A 162 15.37 4.14 -11.25
C TRP A 162 16.69 3.93 -10.51
N GLY A 163 16.97 2.74 -10.02
CA GLY A 163 18.29 2.49 -9.43
C GLY A 163 18.37 1.25 -8.57
N GLY A 164 19.24 1.32 -7.58
CA GLY A 164 19.59 0.20 -6.71
C GLY A 164 18.44 -0.26 -5.83
N LYS A 165 18.74 -1.27 -5.01
CA LYS A 165 17.80 -1.83 -4.04
C LYS A 165 17.63 -0.88 -2.86
N MET A 166 16.39 -0.52 -2.54
CA MET A 166 16.05 0.13 -1.29
C MET A 166 16.44 -0.79 -0.13
N ASN A 167 17.19 -0.24 0.82
CA ASN A 167 17.46 -0.93 2.06
C ASN A 167 16.18 -0.94 2.92
N HIS A 168 15.59 -2.11 3.15
CA HIS A 168 14.33 -2.23 3.89
C HIS A 168 14.45 -1.89 5.38
N THR A 169 15.64 -1.99 5.96
CA THR A 169 15.91 -1.63 7.36
C THR A 169 16.01 -0.12 7.54
N THR A 170 16.80 0.54 6.69
CA THR A 170 16.99 2.00 6.78
C THR A 170 15.95 2.80 6.01
N ARG A 171 15.17 2.13 5.14
CA ARG A 171 14.22 2.72 4.19
C ARG A 171 14.88 3.72 3.24
N ILE A 172 16.17 3.55 2.97
CA ILE A 172 16.94 4.41 2.06
C ILE A 172 17.00 3.77 0.68
N PHE A 173 16.61 4.55 -0.33
CA PHE A 173 16.87 4.28 -1.74
C PHE A 173 17.95 5.21 -2.27
N THR A 174 18.83 4.69 -3.13
CA THR A 174 19.80 5.48 -3.91
C THR A 174 19.74 5.02 -5.36
N GLY A 175 19.66 5.98 -6.28
CA GLY A 175 19.52 5.69 -7.69
C GLY A 175 19.84 6.88 -8.58
N LYS A 176 19.30 6.81 -9.80
CA LYS A 176 19.38 7.81 -10.84
C LYS A 176 17.99 8.37 -11.12
N TYR A 177 17.94 9.57 -11.65
CA TYR A 177 16.73 10.15 -12.19
C TYR A 177 17.03 10.98 -13.43
N ARG A 178 15.98 11.25 -14.21
CA ARG A 178 15.99 12.21 -15.30
C ARG A 178 14.73 13.06 -15.23
N ARG A 179 14.84 14.34 -15.55
CA ARG A 179 13.72 15.29 -15.42
C ARG A 179 12.69 15.20 -16.54
N LYS A 180 13.12 14.75 -17.71
CA LYS A 180 12.28 14.48 -18.89
C LYS A 180 12.97 13.42 -19.75
N LEU A 181 12.24 12.82 -20.69
CA LEU A 181 12.84 11.91 -21.67
C LEU A 181 13.97 12.62 -22.44
N GLY A 182 15.11 11.94 -22.61
CA GLY A 182 16.29 12.48 -23.28
C GLY A 182 17.16 13.46 -22.45
N ALA A 183 16.76 13.80 -21.23
CA ALA A 183 17.61 14.60 -20.33
C ALA A 183 18.79 13.78 -19.77
N VAL A 184 19.81 14.49 -19.29
CA VAL A 184 20.96 13.89 -18.59
C VAL A 184 20.50 13.15 -17.34
N ASN A 185 21.12 11.99 -17.11
CA ASN A 185 20.89 11.18 -15.91
C ASN A 185 21.65 11.79 -14.74
N GLU A 186 20.94 12.05 -13.65
CA GLU A 186 21.45 12.62 -12.40
C GLU A 186 21.27 11.62 -11.26
N THR A 187 21.94 11.80 -10.12
CA THR A 187 21.78 10.90 -8.96
C THR A 187 20.67 11.38 -8.04
N CYS A 188 20.00 10.46 -7.34
CA CYS A 188 19.00 10.79 -6.33
C CYS A 188 19.05 9.82 -5.16
N SER A 189 18.48 10.23 -4.03
CA SER A 189 18.31 9.37 -2.86
C SER A 189 17.08 9.79 -2.06
N PHE A 190 16.35 8.82 -1.54
CA PHE A 190 15.12 9.03 -0.76
C PHE A 190 15.18 8.22 0.54
N ILE A 191 14.81 8.85 1.64
CA ILE A 191 14.60 8.21 2.95
C ILE A 191 13.09 8.15 3.19
N PHE A 192 12.51 6.98 3.01
CA PHE A 192 11.07 6.80 3.16
C PHE A 192 10.65 6.68 4.62
N LYS A 193 9.58 7.37 4.96
CA LYS A 193 8.75 7.22 6.15
C LYS A 193 7.34 6.92 5.64
N ASN A 194 6.52 6.20 6.40
CA ASN A 194 5.20 5.67 5.97
C ASN A 194 4.50 6.49 4.87
N THR A 195 4.21 7.77 5.14
CA THR A 195 3.50 8.68 4.21
C THR A 195 4.35 9.84 3.70
N THR A 196 5.62 9.91 4.08
CA THR A 196 6.50 11.04 3.71
C THR A 196 7.88 10.53 3.30
N PHE A 197 8.63 11.27 2.50
CA PHE A 197 10.06 10.96 2.35
C PHE A 197 10.88 12.23 2.34
N GLN A 198 12.11 12.11 2.84
CA GLN A 198 13.13 13.12 2.67
C GLN A 198 14.01 12.75 1.50
N GLY A 199 14.06 13.60 0.49
CA GLY A 199 14.78 13.31 -0.74
C GLY A 199 15.91 14.28 -1.01
N LYS A 200 16.83 13.84 -1.86
CA LYS A 200 17.88 14.66 -2.46
C LYS A 200 18.16 14.24 -3.89
N PHE A 201 18.70 15.18 -4.65
CA PHE A 201 19.32 14.93 -5.95
C PHE A 201 20.74 15.47 -5.97
N ASN A 202 21.62 14.79 -6.70
CA ASN A 202 23.05 15.07 -6.77
C ASN A 202 23.65 15.18 -5.35
N ASN A 203 24.57 16.12 -5.15
CA ASN A 203 25.24 16.35 -3.87
C ASN A 203 24.47 17.30 -2.93
N ARG A 204 23.16 17.51 -3.14
CA ARG A 204 22.35 18.36 -2.27
C ARG A 204 22.02 17.67 -0.95
N ALA A 205 21.63 18.46 0.05
CA ALA A 205 21.15 17.94 1.33
C ALA A 205 19.80 17.21 1.18
N TYR A 206 19.56 16.22 2.04
CA TYR A 206 18.21 15.69 2.26
C TYR A 206 17.27 16.82 2.72
N GLY A 207 16.03 16.82 2.25
CA GLY A 207 15.15 17.99 2.35
C GLY A 207 15.00 18.73 1.02
N SER A 208 15.94 18.54 0.09
CA SER A 208 15.92 19.23 -1.20
C SER A 208 14.91 18.65 -2.18
N TRP A 209 14.40 17.45 -1.95
CA TRP A 209 13.37 16.83 -2.77
C TRP A 209 12.42 16.02 -1.90
N ASP A 210 11.71 16.69 -1.01
CA ASP A 210 10.77 15.99 -0.13
C ASP A 210 9.46 15.68 -0.85
N GLY A 211 8.83 14.60 -0.40
CA GLY A 211 7.53 14.20 -0.92
C GLY A 211 6.58 13.75 0.17
N GLN A 212 5.31 14.01 -0.09
CA GLN A 212 4.18 13.55 0.71
C GLN A 212 3.36 12.61 -0.16
N ARG A 213 3.00 11.43 0.36
CA ARG A 213 2.14 10.53 -0.39
C ARG A 213 0.79 11.21 -0.63
N LYS A 214 0.29 11.12 -1.86
CA LYS A 214 -1.05 11.53 -2.23
C LYS A 214 -2.00 10.49 -1.67
N ILE A 215 -2.56 10.80 -0.51
CA ILE A 215 -3.58 9.98 0.12
C ILE A 215 -4.82 10.04 -0.77
N VAL A 216 -5.27 8.88 -1.26
CA VAL A 216 -6.60 8.78 -1.84
C VAL A 216 -7.56 8.91 -0.68
N ASN A 217 -8.17 10.08 -0.53
CA ASN A 217 -9.28 10.28 0.40
C ASN A 217 -10.40 9.35 -0.07
N ILE A 218 -10.44 8.14 0.48
CA ILE A 218 -11.62 7.30 0.41
C ILE A 218 -12.57 7.94 1.41
N SER A 219 -13.59 8.59 0.89
CA SER A 219 -14.69 9.15 1.66
C SER A 219 -15.41 8.01 2.39
N THR A 220 -14.89 7.55 3.52
CA THR A 220 -15.77 7.23 4.63
C THR A 220 -16.41 8.55 5.01
N ALA A 221 -17.73 8.61 5.04
CA ALA A 221 -18.54 9.82 5.17
C ALA A 221 -18.42 10.53 6.56
N ALA A 222 -17.21 10.67 7.09
CA ALA A 222 -16.90 11.41 8.31
C ALA A 222 -15.53 12.13 8.28
N ALA A 223 -14.94 12.38 7.09
CA ALA A 223 -13.81 13.31 6.94
C ALA A 223 -14.24 14.66 6.32
N ALA A 224 -15.50 15.05 6.53
CA ALA A 224 -16.02 16.35 6.13
C ALA A 224 -16.31 17.21 7.38
N SER A 225 -15.32 17.97 7.82
CA SER A 225 -15.53 19.37 8.22
C SER A 225 -14.19 20.09 8.25
N SER A 226 -13.73 20.50 7.07
CA SER A 226 -12.76 21.57 6.94
C SER A 226 -13.50 22.91 7.02
N THR A 227 -13.73 23.40 8.23
CA THR A 227 -14.03 24.82 8.47
C THR A 227 -13.52 25.22 9.85
N VAL A 228 -12.42 25.97 9.84
CA VAL A 228 -12.02 27.01 10.82
C VAL A 228 -12.32 26.70 12.30
N GLY A 229 -11.28 26.32 13.04
CA GLY A 229 -11.22 26.47 14.50
C GLY A 229 -11.07 25.15 15.28
N ASN A 230 -9.84 24.89 15.74
CA ASN A 230 -9.50 24.19 17.00
C ASN A 230 -10.48 23.10 17.51
N SER A 231 -10.78 22.08 16.71
CA SER A 231 -11.36 20.83 17.20
C SER A 231 -10.34 19.71 16.98
N SER A 232 -9.92 19.10 18.08
CA SER A 232 -9.10 17.89 18.08
C SER A 232 -9.73 16.82 17.19
N ASN A 233 -9.00 16.30 16.21
CA ASN A 233 -9.44 15.20 15.34
C ASN A 233 -9.70 13.96 16.18
N ILE A 234 -10.91 13.81 16.70
CA ILE A 234 -11.32 12.63 17.45
C ILE A 234 -11.52 11.49 16.45
N ILE A 235 -10.75 10.42 16.62
CA ILE A 235 -10.94 9.18 15.86
C ILE A 235 -11.63 8.19 16.78
N LYS A 236 -12.66 7.51 16.25
CA LYS A 236 -13.33 6.42 16.95
C LYS A 236 -13.06 5.12 16.24
N PHE A 237 -12.76 4.08 17.01
CA PHE A 237 -12.58 2.75 16.46
C PHE A 237 -13.24 1.70 17.34
N LYS A 238 -13.62 0.61 16.70
CA LYS A 238 -14.24 -0.56 17.33
C LYS A 238 -13.38 -1.78 17.07
N ILE A 239 -13.19 -2.59 18.10
CA ILE A 239 -12.55 -3.90 17.99
C ILE A 239 -13.55 -4.97 18.36
N THR A 240 -13.79 -5.89 17.45
CA THR A 240 -14.72 -7.03 17.61
C THR A 240 -13.94 -8.32 17.62
N LEU A 241 -14.07 -9.13 18.69
CA LEU A 241 -13.66 -10.53 18.64
C LEU A 241 -14.74 -11.32 17.90
N ASN A 242 -14.44 -11.76 16.68
CA ASN A 242 -15.41 -12.50 15.86
C ASN A 242 -15.54 -13.93 16.36
N SER A 243 -14.41 -14.65 16.44
CA SER A 243 -14.40 -16.07 16.78
C SER A 243 -13.05 -16.56 17.29
N PHE A 244 -13.04 -17.75 17.89
CA PHE A 244 -11.81 -18.48 18.20
C PHE A 244 -12.00 -19.99 17.99
N LYS A 245 -10.89 -20.69 17.79
CA LYS A 245 -10.87 -22.11 17.42
C LYS A 245 -9.69 -22.82 18.08
N CYS A 246 -9.93 -24.05 18.52
CA CYS A 246 -8.87 -25.00 18.87
C CYS A 246 -8.39 -25.69 17.59
N HIS A 247 -7.10 -25.57 17.29
CA HIS A 247 -6.46 -26.15 16.11
C HIS A 247 -5.82 -27.51 16.38
N ASN A 248 -5.33 -27.73 17.58
CA ASN A 248 -4.77 -29.00 18.03
C ASN A 248 -5.17 -29.23 19.48
N ALA A 249 -5.76 -30.38 19.75
CA ALA A 249 -6.04 -30.87 21.10
C ALA A 249 -5.06 -31.99 21.49
N ASP A 250 -4.57 -32.00 22.74
CA ASP A 250 -3.77 -33.07 23.34
C ASP A 250 -4.60 -34.00 24.25
N ASN A 251 -5.87 -33.68 24.49
CA ASN A 251 -6.80 -34.47 25.28
C ASN A 251 -7.57 -35.55 24.46
N VAL A 252 -8.25 -36.46 25.17
CA VAL A 252 -8.94 -37.62 24.58
C VAL A 252 -10.08 -37.21 23.63
N ARG A 253 -10.13 -37.82 22.43
CA ARG A 253 -11.12 -37.57 21.35
C ARG A 253 -11.01 -36.18 20.68
N ASN A 254 -9.81 -35.63 20.55
CA ASN A 254 -9.53 -34.35 19.86
C ASN A 254 -10.32 -33.18 20.49
N ARG A 255 -10.28 -33.07 21.82
CA ARG A 255 -11.04 -32.06 22.58
C ARG A 255 -10.23 -31.52 23.74
N GLU A 256 -10.07 -30.21 23.82
CA GLU A 256 -9.49 -29.56 25.00
C GLU A 256 -10.52 -29.25 26.08
N ARG A 257 -10.25 -29.58 27.35
CA ARG A 257 -11.16 -29.28 28.46
C ARG A 257 -10.58 -28.22 29.40
N GLY A 258 -11.11 -27.00 29.34
CA GLY A 258 -10.62 -25.92 30.18
C GLY A 258 -11.52 -24.69 30.22
N ARG A 259 -10.97 -23.59 30.74
CA ARG A 259 -11.60 -22.27 30.78
C ARG A 259 -10.78 -21.34 29.89
N VAL A 260 -11.39 -20.87 28.80
CA VAL A 260 -10.82 -19.82 27.94
C VAL A 260 -11.31 -18.45 28.40
N GLN A 261 -10.40 -17.49 28.41
CA GLN A 261 -10.65 -16.06 28.54
C GLN A 261 -9.86 -15.33 27.45
N ILE A 262 -10.49 -14.37 26.80
CA ILE A 262 -9.85 -13.51 25.80
C ILE A 262 -10.10 -12.08 26.24
N LEU A 263 -9.01 -11.34 26.43
CA LEU A 263 -9.01 -10.00 26.96
C LEU A 263 -8.38 -9.03 25.98
N PHE A 264 -8.86 -7.79 26.01
CA PHE A 264 -8.28 -6.67 25.29
C PHE A 264 -7.93 -5.55 26.26
N GLY A 265 -6.78 -4.92 26.05
CA GLY A 265 -6.31 -3.79 26.83
C GLY A 265 -5.62 -2.76 25.95
N LEU A 266 -5.83 -1.49 26.26
CA LEU A 266 -5.08 -0.38 25.67
C LEU A 266 -4.08 0.13 26.68
N ASN A 267 -2.79 0.05 26.34
CA ASN A 267 -1.76 0.67 27.17
C ASN A 267 -1.44 2.06 26.62
N ASN A 268 -1.81 3.08 27.38
CA ASN A 268 -1.35 4.45 27.19
C ASN A 268 -0.50 4.82 28.40
N SER A 269 0.66 5.43 28.16
CA SER A 269 1.68 5.73 29.16
C SER A 269 1.23 6.59 30.35
N ASN A 270 -0.02 7.11 30.39
CA ASN A 270 -0.49 7.93 31.51
C ASN A 270 -1.96 7.73 31.97
N SER A 271 -2.82 6.93 31.33
CA SER A 271 -4.20 6.70 31.80
C SER A 271 -4.86 5.53 31.07
N TYR A 272 -5.62 4.69 31.79
CA TYR A 272 -6.58 3.77 31.17
C TYR A 272 -7.67 4.60 30.47
N SER A 273 -7.85 4.42 29.16
CA SER A 273 -8.96 5.05 28.45
C SER A 273 -10.25 4.27 28.74
N ASN A 274 -11.23 4.93 29.36
CA ASN A 274 -12.57 4.37 29.50
C ASN A 274 -13.22 4.23 28.11
N PRO A 275 -13.90 3.10 27.82
CA PRO A 275 -14.59 2.90 26.56
C PRO A 275 -15.87 3.74 26.55
N ILE A 276 -16.29 4.16 25.37
CA ILE A 276 -17.41 5.11 25.19
C ILE A 276 -18.74 4.40 24.90
N ASP A 277 -18.67 3.15 24.44
CA ASP A 277 -19.81 2.24 24.39
C ASP A 277 -19.40 0.88 24.99
N GLN A 278 -20.22 0.40 25.92
CA GLN A 278 -20.00 -0.78 26.75
C GLN A 278 -21.02 -1.90 26.50
N SER A 279 -21.83 -1.79 25.45
CA SER A 279 -23.08 -2.54 25.31
C SER A 279 -22.95 -4.07 25.37
N HIS A 280 -21.79 -4.70 25.11
CA HIS A 280 -21.69 -6.17 25.00
C HIS A 280 -20.35 -6.83 25.44
N TYR A 281 -19.66 -6.36 26.49
CA TYR A 281 -18.56 -7.14 27.11
C TYR A 281 -18.94 -7.70 28.49
N SER A 282 -18.34 -8.83 28.88
CA SER A 282 -18.81 -9.59 30.07
C SER A 282 -18.39 -9.00 31.41
N SER A 283 -17.32 -8.19 31.46
CA SER A 283 -16.83 -7.43 32.64
C SER A 283 -15.52 -6.66 32.31
N ILE A 284 -15.09 -5.74 33.18
CA ILE A 284 -13.74 -5.14 33.19
C ILE A 284 -12.91 -5.79 34.32
N THR A 285 -11.61 -5.98 34.10
CA THR A 285 -10.66 -6.39 35.17
C THR A 285 -10.20 -5.17 35.98
N SER A 286 -9.69 -5.38 37.21
CA SER A 286 -9.12 -4.30 38.04
C SER A 286 -8.01 -3.49 37.34
N ASN A 287 -7.39 -4.08 36.30
CA ASN A 287 -6.27 -3.50 35.57
C ASN A 287 -6.71 -2.94 34.20
N GLY A 288 -7.99 -2.63 34.00
CA GLY A 288 -8.48 -1.95 32.79
C GLY A 288 -8.55 -2.82 31.53
N TRP A 289 -8.48 -4.14 31.65
CA TRP A 289 -8.71 -5.07 30.53
C TRP A 289 -10.19 -5.41 30.39
N TYR A 290 -10.65 -5.53 29.15
CA TYR A 290 -12.02 -5.88 28.77
C TYR A 290 -12.09 -7.34 28.35
N PHE A 291 -13.04 -8.10 28.90
CA PHE A 291 -13.26 -9.47 28.46
C PHE A 291 -14.06 -9.50 27.15
N PHE A 292 -13.42 -9.86 26.05
CA PHE A 292 -14.12 -10.24 24.83
C PHE A 292 -14.77 -11.61 24.95
N TYR A 293 -14.16 -12.54 25.68
CA TYR A 293 -14.77 -13.83 25.98
C TYR A 293 -14.35 -14.29 27.38
N LYS A 294 -15.30 -14.87 28.12
CA LYS A 294 -15.06 -15.48 29.42
C LYS A 294 -15.95 -16.71 29.58
N ALA A 295 -15.36 -17.89 29.62
CA ALA A 295 -16.12 -19.10 29.94
C ALA A 295 -16.65 -19.05 31.38
N SER A 296 -17.92 -19.41 31.58
CA SER A 296 -18.56 -19.49 32.91
C SER A 296 -18.06 -20.66 33.77
N GLY A 297 -17.29 -21.57 33.17
CA GLY A 297 -16.74 -22.77 33.80
C GLY A 297 -15.91 -23.58 32.80
N ASN A 298 -15.62 -24.83 33.14
CA ASN A 298 -14.88 -25.73 32.25
C ASN A 298 -15.75 -26.11 31.04
N GLN A 299 -15.23 -25.89 29.84
CA GLN A 299 -15.88 -26.20 28.57
C GLN A 299 -15.04 -27.20 27.77
N ASN A 300 -15.69 -27.93 26.87
CA ASN A 300 -15.00 -28.77 25.88
C ASN A 300 -14.82 -27.97 24.58
N TYR A 301 -13.59 -27.89 24.10
CA TYR A 301 -13.21 -27.24 22.86
C TYR A 301 -12.79 -28.31 21.86
N VAL A 302 -13.72 -28.70 21.00
CA VAL A 302 -13.47 -29.68 19.94
C VAL A 302 -12.49 -29.08 18.93
N GLU A 303 -11.45 -29.83 18.59
CA GLU A 303 -10.52 -29.45 17.55
C GLU A 303 -11.27 -29.20 16.23
N GLY A 304 -10.88 -28.15 15.50
CA GLY A 304 -11.53 -27.82 14.25
C GLY A 304 -12.77 -26.92 14.40
N GLN A 305 -13.46 -26.96 15.55
CA GLN A 305 -14.72 -26.24 15.76
C GLN A 305 -14.48 -24.75 15.99
N ASN A 306 -15.15 -23.92 15.18
CA ASN A 306 -15.13 -22.48 15.36
C ASN A 306 -16.19 -22.04 16.39
N ARG A 307 -15.79 -21.26 17.40
CA ARG A 307 -16.71 -20.66 18.36
C ARG A 307 -16.90 -19.17 18.04
N GLN A 308 -18.12 -18.81 17.64
CA GLN A 308 -18.51 -17.43 17.41
C GLN A 308 -18.66 -16.69 18.75
N VAL A 309 -18.21 -15.45 18.79
CA VAL A 309 -18.30 -14.58 19.98
C VAL A 309 -19.00 -13.28 19.63
N ASN A 310 -18.47 -12.51 18.67
CA ASN A 310 -18.98 -11.22 18.20
C ASN A 310 -19.10 -10.11 19.28
N ASN A 311 -18.36 -10.23 20.38
CA ASN A 311 -18.26 -9.17 21.39
C ASN A 311 -17.28 -8.09 20.91
N PHE A 312 -17.56 -6.84 21.25
CA PHE A 312 -16.75 -5.70 20.83
C PHE A 312 -16.53 -4.67 21.94
N VAL A 313 -15.56 -3.79 21.72
CA VAL A 313 -15.32 -2.58 22.51
C VAL A 313 -15.05 -1.41 21.56
N SER A 314 -15.57 -0.23 21.91
CA SER A 314 -15.40 1.01 21.15
C SER A 314 -14.65 2.05 21.97
N HIS A 315 -13.72 2.75 21.32
CA HIS A 315 -12.90 3.80 21.92
C HIS A 315 -12.89 5.04 21.03
N GLU A 316 -12.91 6.23 21.64
CA GLU A 316 -12.68 7.51 20.97
C GLU A 316 -11.38 8.15 21.49
N PHE A 317 -10.67 8.90 20.64
CA PHE A 317 -9.41 9.53 21.06
C PHE A 317 -9.12 10.83 20.32
N SER A 318 -8.68 11.88 21.04
CA SER A 318 -8.52 13.25 20.52
C SER A 318 -7.10 13.67 20.16
N ASN A 319 -6.04 13.06 20.72
CA ASN A 319 -4.63 13.23 20.29
C ASN A 319 -3.69 12.35 21.15
N LEU A 320 -2.63 11.78 20.55
CA LEU A 320 -1.48 11.01 21.12
C LEU A 320 -1.54 9.46 21.17
N LYS A 321 -0.66 8.88 20.34
CA LYS A 321 0.15 7.64 20.41
C LYS A 321 -0.28 6.53 21.40
N PHE A 322 -1.26 5.69 21.02
CA PHE A 322 -1.30 4.32 21.51
C PHE A 322 -0.02 3.63 21.05
N ARG A 323 0.93 3.34 21.94
CA ARG A 323 2.17 2.70 21.48
C ARG A 323 2.01 1.18 21.41
N ASN A 324 1.20 0.60 22.29
CA ASN A 324 0.95 -0.83 22.38
C ASN A 324 -0.51 -1.09 22.77
N ALA A 325 -1.32 -1.61 21.86
CA ALA A 325 -2.55 -2.30 22.23
C ALA A 325 -2.19 -3.76 22.53
N ALA A 326 -2.81 -4.37 23.53
CA ALA A 326 -2.53 -5.75 23.87
C ALA A 326 -3.82 -6.58 23.80
N ILE A 327 -3.75 -7.70 23.10
CA ILE A 327 -4.75 -8.77 23.19
C ILE A 327 -4.11 -9.91 23.96
N GLN A 328 -4.77 -10.35 25.02
CA GLN A 328 -4.32 -11.48 25.81
C GLN A 328 -5.27 -12.65 25.64
N PHE A 329 -4.72 -13.81 25.34
CA PHE A 329 -5.43 -15.07 25.40
C PHE A 329 -4.97 -15.83 26.64
N TYR A 330 -5.94 -16.19 27.48
CA TYR A 330 -5.71 -16.94 28.70
C TYR A 330 -6.54 -18.22 28.67
N PHE A 331 -5.87 -19.36 28.84
CA PHE A 331 -6.50 -20.67 28.94
C PHE A 331 -5.98 -21.41 30.17
N ALA A 332 -6.90 -21.94 30.96
CA ALA A 332 -6.59 -22.79 32.11
C ALA A 332 -7.29 -24.14 31.96
N GLU A 333 -6.55 -25.24 32.09
CA GLU A 333 -7.12 -26.59 31.98
C GLU A 333 -7.72 -27.07 33.31
N ALA A 334 -8.72 -27.95 33.24
CA ALA A 334 -9.47 -28.43 34.41
C ALA A 334 -8.73 -29.46 35.29
N VAL A 335 -7.66 -30.09 34.78
CA VAL A 335 -7.03 -31.27 35.40
C VAL A 335 -5.66 -30.95 36.03
N GLY A 336 -5.22 -29.68 36.02
CA GLY A 336 -3.98 -29.23 36.64
C GLY A 336 -3.87 -27.71 36.71
N VAL A 337 -2.78 -27.20 37.29
CA VAL A 337 -2.46 -25.74 37.36
C VAL A 337 -1.94 -25.20 36.01
N GLN A 338 -2.13 -25.94 34.91
CA GLN A 338 -1.54 -25.61 33.63
C GLN A 338 -2.31 -24.45 32.99
N MET A 339 -1.61 -23.33 32.87
CA MET A 339 -2.11 -22.09 32.30
C MET A 339 -1.32 -21.77 31.04
N ILE A 340 -2.02 -21.68 29.90
CA ILE A 340 -1.49 -21.07 28.69
C ILE A 340 -1.90 -19.60 28.73
N SER A 341 -0.93 -18.72 28.91
CA SER A 341 -1.15 -17.27 28.82
C SER A 341 -0.20 -16.70 27.78
N GLU A 342 -0.77 -16.03 26.80
CA GLU A 342 -0.01 -15.32 25.79
C GLU A 342 -0.57 -13.90 25.60
N VAL A 343 0.33 -12.92 25.70
CA VAL A 343 0.04 -11.51 25.44
C VAL A 343 0.61 -11.18 24.07
N LYS A 344 -0.24 -10.67 23.19
CA LYS A 344 0.11 -10.21 21.85
C LYS A 344 0.01 -8.71 21.78
N ASP A 345 1.14 -8.05 21.54
CA ASP A 345 1.17 -6.61 21.29
C ASP A 345 0.83 -6.29 19.83
N ILE A 346 0.01 -5.25 19.67
CA ILE A 346 -0.49 -4.71 18.42
C ILE A 346 -0.13 -3.24 18.33
N ASN A 347 0.59 -2.87 17.27
CA ASN A 347 0.92 -1.51 16.93
C ASN A 347 -0.29 -0.79 16.30
N LEU A 348 -1.19 -0.32 17.18
CA LEU A 348 -2.43 0.34 16.79
C LEU A 348 -2.23 1.57 15.86
N PRO A 349 -1.19 2.43 16.01
CA PRO A 349 -0.95 3.55 15.09
C PRO A 349 -0.87 3.14 13.63
N GLN A 350 -0.20 2.02 13.34
CA GLN A 350 -0.12 1.51 11.97
C GLN A 350 -1.44 0.93 11.46
N ILE A 351 -2.28 0.39 12.35
CA ILE A 351 -3.64 -0.03 11.99
C ILE A 351 -4.50 1.19 11.69
N ILE A 352 -4.44 2.23 12.54
CA ILE A 352 -5.17 3.47 12.33
C ILE A 352 -4.73 4.13 11.02
N ASP A 353 -3.43 4.19 10.72
CA ASP A 353 -2.93 4.69 9.44
C ASP A 353 -3.57 3.95 8.25
N PHE A 354 -3.71 2.63 8.33
CA PHE A 354 -4.40 1.88 7.29
C PHE A 354 -5.89 2.23 7.23
N LEU A 355 -6.56 2.25 8.38
CA LEU A 355 -8.00 2.48 8.48
C LEU A 355 -8.43 3.89 8.04
N THR A 356 -7.60 4.90 8.31
CA THR A 356 -7.84 6.30 7.87
C THR A 356 -7.40 6.57 6.44
N GLY A 357 -6.78 5.58 5.77
CA GLY A 357 -6.31 5.71 4.40
C GLY A 357 -4.93 6.33 4.23
N ASN A 358 -4.22 6.62 5.32
CA ASN A 358 -2.83 7.11 5.27
C ASN A 358 -1.89 6.09 4.61
N THR A 359 -2.14 4.80 4.82
CA THR A 359 -1.44 3.69 4.18
C THR A 359 -2.42 2.80 3.42
N GLU A 360 -1.92 1.93 2.54
CA GLU A 360 -2.66 0.90 1.82
C GLU A 360 -2.23 -0.49 2.31
N ALA A 361 -3.05 -1.50 2.02
CA ALA A 361 -2.71 -2.89 2.37
C ALA A 361 -1.34 -3.29 1.79
N SER A 362 -1.04 -2.86 0.57
CA SER A 362 0.22 -3.11 -0.15
C SER A 362 1.48 -2.66 0.58
N ASP A 363 1.39 -1.66 1.47
CA ASP A 363 2.52 -1.14 2.24
C ASP A 363 3.02 -2.12 3.32
N TYR A 364 2.19 -3.09 3.68
CA TYR A 364 2.48 -4.08 4.71
C TYR A 364 2.91 -5.40 4.06
N PRO A 365 4.07 -5.98 4.42
CA PRO A 365 4.57 -7.18 3.77
C PRO A 365 3.63 -8.37 3.97
N LEU A 366 3.51 -9.23 2.96
CA LEU A 366 2.80 -10.49 3.09
C LEU A 366 3.52 -11.41 4.08
N VAL A 367 2.74 -12.20 4.82
CA VAL A 367 3.26 -13.28 5.65
C VAL A 367 3.37 -14.55 4.79
N PRO A 368 4.58 -15.09 4.53
CA PRO A 368 4.75 -16.25 3.65
C PRO A 368 3.96 -17.47 4.12
N GLY A 369 3.24 -18.13 3.21
CA GLY A 369 2.43 -19.31 3.55
C GLY A 369 1.09 -19.01 4.22
N HIS A 370 0.72 -17.74 4.39
CA HIS A 370 -0.55 -17.35 5.01
C HIS A 370 -1.43 -16.59 4.02
N ASN A 371 -2.37 -17.28 3.39
CA ASN A 371 -3.47 -16.84 2.50
C ASN A 371 -3.74 -15.31 2.43
N GLY A 372 -2.84 -14.53 1.79
CA GLY A 372 -2.98 -13.08 1.62
C GLY A 372 -2.83 -12.22 2.88
N ARG A 373 -2.47 -12.80 4.03
CA ARG A 373 -2.28 -12.07 5.28
C ARG A 373 -1.01 -11.23 5.25
N ARG A 374 -1.04 -10.10 5.93
CA ARG A 374 0.03 -9.10 5.99
C ARG A 374 0.51 -8.87 7.41
N ARG A 375 1.78 -8.51 7.55
CA ARG A 375 2.41 -8.19 8.84
C ARG A 375 2.45 -6.68 9.03
N ILE A 376 1.77 -6.21 10.08
CA ILE A 376 1.95 -4.83 10.55
C ILE A 376 3.22 -4.78 11.40
N THR A 377 4.05 -3.76 11.18
CA THR A 377 5.32 -3.56 11.90
C THR A 377 5.08 -3.52 13.42
N ASN A 378 5.92 -4.23 14.19
CA ASN A 378 5.82 -4.32 15.65
C ASN A 378 4.51 -4.93 16.17
N THR A 379 3.86 -5.77 15.35
CA THR A 379 2.71 -6.55 15.77
C THR A 379 3.01 -8.04 15.61
N GLN A 380 2.63 -8.84 16.60
CA GLN A 380 2.80 -10.30 16.57
C GLN A 380 1.72 -11.03 15.74
N ASP A 381 0.62 -10.36 15.47
CA ASP A 381 -0.53 -10.88 14.72
C ASP A 381 -0.42 -10.57 13.22
N SER A 382 -1.16 -11.34 12.44
CA SER A 382 -1.23 -11.24 10.98
C SER A 382 -2.61 -10.75 10.57
N PHE A 383 -2.70 -9.94 9.51
CA PHE A 383 -3.94 -9.22 9.17
C PHE A 383 -4.36 -9.44 7.73
N TRP A 384 -5.67 -9.60 7.50
CA TRP A 384 -6.26 -9.20 6.23
C TRP A 384 -6.61 -7.72 6.30
N LEU A 385 -6.05 -6.94 5.38
CA LEU A 385 -6.28 -5.50 5.27
C LEU A 385 -7.15 -5.26 4.05
N GLU A 386 -8.42 -4.96 4.29
CA GLU A 386 -9.46 -4.96 3.26
C GLU A 386 -10.10 -3.58 3.11
N THR A 387 -10.45 -3.23 1.88
CA THR A 387 -11.28 -2.06 1.56
C THR A 387 -12.54 -2.56 0.86
N ILE A 388 -13.68 -2.47 1.54
CA ILE A 388 -14.98 -2.98 1.03
C ILE A 388 -15.99 -1.84 1.13
N GLY A 389 -16.60 -1.48 0.00
CA GLY A 389 -17.63 -0.42 -0.03
C GLY A 389 -17.14 0.93 0.50
N GLY A 390 -15.86 1.26 0.27
CA GLY A 390 -15.23 2.48 0.79
C GLY A 390 -14.85 2.45 2.28
N LYS A 391 -15.22 1.39 3.01
CA LYS A 391 -14.79 1.17 4.40
C LYS A 391 -13.55 0.30 4.45
N ARG A 392 -12.72 0.51 5.48
CA ARG A 392 -11.49 -0.25 5.69
C ARG A 392 -11.56 -1.09 6.94
N TYR A 393 -11.01 -2.30 6.86
CA TYR A 393 -11.05 -3.29 7.93
C TYR A 393 -9.67 -3.91 8.12
N ALA A 394 -9.19 -3.94 9.36
CA ALA A 394 -8.03 -4.73 9.75
C ALA A 394 -8.52 -5.98 10.48
N ARG A 395 -8.60 -7.11 9.76
CA ARG A 395 -9.00 -8.41 10.32
C ARG A 395 -7.79 -9.16 10.82
N GLY A 396 -7.57 -9.12 12.12
CA GLY A 396 -6.45 -9.79 12.77
C GLY A 396 -6.69 -11.27 13.00
N TYR A 397 -5.60 -12.03 12.89
CA TYR A 397 -5.51 -13.41 13.32
C TYR A 397 -4.24 -13.62 14.13
N ALA A 398 -4.42 -14.26 15.27
CA ALA A 398 -3.36 -14.62 16.19
C ALA A 398 -3.37 -16.11 16.45
N ASP A 399 -2.16 -16.64 16.62
CA ASP A 399 -1.91 -18.02 17.05
C ASP A 399 -1.37 -18.01 18.48
N VAL A 400 -2.00 -18.81 19.34
CA VAL A 400 -1.63 -19.02 20.73
C VAL A 400 -1.21 -20.46 20.92
N LYS A 401 0.03 -20.67 21.35
CA LYS A 401 0.62 -22.02 21.47
C LYS A 401 1.11 -22.28 22.88
N ASP A 402 0.87 -23.49 23.38
CA ASP A 402 1.51 -23.95 24.60
C ASP A 402 3.03 -24.10 24.37
N LYS A 403 3.83 -23.30 25.10
CA LYS A 403 5.29 -23.31 25.00
C LYS A 403 5.92 -24.61 25.52
N ASN A 404 5.25 -25.31 26.45
CA ASN A 404 5.80 -26.47 27.14
C ASN A 404 5.48 -27.79 26.42
N ARG A 405 4.35 -27.85 25.71
CA ARG A 405 3.91 -29.07 25.02
C ARG A 405 3.99 -28.97 23.50
N GLY A 406 4.01 -27.76 22.94
CA GLY A 406 3.98 -27.53 21.49
C GLY A 406 2.73 -28.05 20.77
N LYS A 407 1.80 -28.68 21.51
CA LYS A 407 0.64 -29.40 20.98
C LYS A 407 -0.63 -28.56 21.03
N ILE A 408 -0.98 -27.95 22.16
CA ILE A 408 -2.21 -27.15 22.25
C ILE A 408 -2.03 -25.84 21.48
N HIS A 409 -2.91 -25.61 20.50
CA HIS A 409 -2.89 -24.45 19.63
C HIS A 409 -4.30 -23.87 19.50
N PHE A 410 -4.47 -22.62 19.92
CA PHE A 410 -5.68 -21.84 19.69
C PHE A 410 -5.42 -20.72 18.69
N GLY A 411 -6.39 -20.48 17.81
CA GLY A 411 -6.41 -19.33 16.91
C GLY A 411 -7.60 -18.45 17.23
N TYR A 412 -7.44 -17.12 17.20
CA TYR A 412 -8.56 -16.20 17.35
C TYR A 412 -8.57 -15.14 16.23
N HIS A 413 -9.78 -14.75 15.84
CA HIS A 413 -10.07 -13.81 14.77
C HIS A 413 -10.78 -12.59 15.32
N TYR A 414 -10.27 -11.40 15.00
CA TYR A 414 -10.87 -10.13 15.42
C TYR A 414 -10.85 -9.12 14.27
N THR A 415 -11.71 -8.11 14.34
CA THR A 415 -11.83 -7.04 13.35
C THR A 415 -11.63 -5.70 14.04
N ILE A 416 -10.84 -4.83 13.42
CA ILE A 416 -10.71 -3.42 13.81
C ILE A 416 -11.24 -2.57 12.66
N GLU A 417 -12.14 -1.65 12.99
CA GLU A 417 -12.75 -0.71 12.03
C GLU A 417 -12.93 0.68 12.67
N LEU A 418 -13.01 1.72 11.83
CA LEU A 418 -13.47 3.03 12.29
C LEU A 418 -14.99 3.02 12.45
N VAL A 419 -15.48 3.78 13.41
CA VAL A 419 -16.91 3.98 13.65
C VAL A 419 -17.20 5.49 13.71
N ASP A 420 -18.44 5.85 13.43
CA ASP A 420 -18.89 7.25 13.38
C ASP A 420 -19.18 7.83 14.78
#